data_AF-A0A8S3H4A9-F1
#
_entry.id   AF-A0A8S3H4A9-F1
#
_cell.length_a   1.000
_cell.length_b   1.000
_cell.length_c   1.000
_cell.angle_alpha   90.00
_cell.angle_beta   90.00
_cell.angle_gamma   90.00
#
_symmetry.space_group_name_H-M   'P 1'
#
loop_
_entity.id
_entity.type
_entity.pdbx_description
1 polymer ?
#
loop_
_entity_poly.entity_id
_entity_poly.type
_entity_poly.pdbx_seq_one_letter_code
_entity_poly.pdbx_strand_id
1 'polypeptide(L)' 'GACAFGLIGGELDRSRLKWDASDSLYQIACRAIADHPKDRYTNATEFLYEWHQARKTLNANSQSKQ' A
#
# COMPACT_ATOMS: atom_id res chain seq x y z
N GLY A 1 6.97 -0.81 2.39
CA GLY A 1 6.89 -1.68 1.21
C GLY A 1 6.99 -3.15 1.58
N ALA A 2 8.20 -3.71 1.63
CA ALA A 2 8.40 -5.16 1.84
C ALA A 2 7.71 -5.73 3.09
N CYS A 3 7.80 -5.05 4.24
CA CYS A 3 7.10 -5.49 5.45
C CYS A 3 5.58 -5.54 5.29
N ALA A 4 4.99 -4.68 4.44
CA ALA A 4 3.55 -4.69 4.20
C ALA A 4 3.12 -5.95 3.44
N PHE A 5 3.93 -6.43 2.49
CA PHE A 5 3.69 -7.73 1.84
C PHE A 5 3.89 -8.90 2.81
N GLY A 6 4.81 -8.78 3.78
CA GLY A 6 4.97 -9.71 4.90
C GLY A 6 3.75 -9.81 5.82
N LEU A 7 3.10 -8.68 6.11
CA LEU A 7 2.02 -8.61 7.10
C LEU A 7 0.61 -8.78 6.52
N ILE A 8 0.41 -8.35 5.28
CA ILE A 8 -0.91 -8.19 4.64
C ILE A 8 -0.97 -8.94 3.29
N GLY A 9 0.15 -9.50 2.84
CA GLY A 9 0.28 -10.23 1.59
C GLY A 9 0.65 -11.70 1.80
N GLY A 10 1.01 -12.39 0.72
CA GLY A 10 1.53 -13.76 0.76
C GLY A 10 3.01 -13.84 1.11
N GLU A 11 3.47 -12.99 2.02
CA GLU A 11 4.87 -12.82 2.45
C GLU A 11 5.84 -12.47 1.32
N LEU A 12 6.48 -13.48 0.73
CA LEU A 12 7.37 -13.36 -0.42
C LEU A 12 6.60 -13.16 -1.72
N ASP A 13 5.34 -13.58 -1.74
CA ASP A 13 4.44 -13.42 -2.87
C ASP A 13 3.83 -12.01 -2.84
N ARG A 14 4.39 -11.14 -3.69
CA ARG A 14 3.98 -9.74 -3.86
C ARG A 14 2.88 -9.60 -4.91
N SER A 15 2.25 -10.71 -5.32
CA SER A 15 1.14 -10.66 -6.26
C SER A 15 -0.09 -10.03 -5.63
N ARG A 16 -0.86 -9.34 -6.48
CA ARG A 16 -2.15 -8.79 -6.09
C ARG A 16 -3.14 -9.86 -5.59
N LEU A 17 -2.97 -11.11 -6.03
CA LEU A 17 -3.87 -12.22 -5.68
C LEU A 17 -3.81 -12.58 -4.19
N LYS A 18 -2.64 -12.44 -3.56
CA LYS A 18 -2.46 -12.73 -2.13
C LYS A 18 -2.55 -11.49 -1.24
N TRP A 19 -2.93 -10.35 -1.80
CA TRP A 19 -3.04 -9.09 -1.07
C TRP A 19 -4.43 -8.96 -0.43
N ASP A 20 -4.46 -8.81 0.90
CA ASP A 20 -5.69 -8.80 1.70
C ASP A 20 -6.15 -7.37 2.08
N ALA A 21 -5.62 -6.35 1.40
CA ALA A 21 -6.02 -4.95 1.60
C ALA A 21 -6.50 -4.31 0.29
N SER A 22 -6.77 -3.00 0.32
CA SER A 22 -7.27 -2.30 -0.86
C SER A 22 -6.23 -2.21 -1.98
N ASP A 23 -6.73 -1.98 -3.20
CA ASP A 23 -5.90 -1.73 -4.38
C ASP A 23 -4.99 -0.51 -4.22
N SER A 24 -5.47 0.55 -3.57
CA SER A 24 -4.66 1.74 -3.31
C SER A 24 -3.47 1.42 -2.41
N LEU A 25 -3.68 0.60 -1.36
CA LEU A 25 -2.60 0.18 -0.48
C LEU A 25 -1.64 -0.79 -1.17
N TYR A 26 -2.14 -1.63 -2.08
CA TYR A 26 -1.30 -2.48 -2.92
C TYR A 26 -0.35 -1.64 -3.79
N GLN A 27 -0.88 -0.65 -4.51
CA GLN A 27 -0.07 0.23 -5.37
C GLN A 27 0.99 1.00 -4.59
N ILE A 28 0.64 1.52 -3.41
CA ILE A 28 1.58 2.18 -2.49
C ILE A 28 2.67 1.20 -2.02
N ALA A 29 2.30 -0.03 -1.68
CA ALA A 29 3.26 -1.07 -1.29
C ALA A 29 4.20 -1.43 -2.44
N CYS A 30 3.70 -1.57 -3.67
CA CYS A 30 4.48 -1.81 -4.89
C CYS A 30 5.46 -0.68 -5.17
N ARG A 31 5.02 0.59 -5.14
CA ARG A 31 5.90 1.74 -5.35
C ARG A 31 7.05 1.78 -4.33
N ALA A 32 6.77 1.43 -3.08
CA ALA A 32 7.80 1.39 -2.04
C ALA A 32 8.88 0.31 -2.25
N ILE A 33 8.65 -0.67 -3.11
CA ILE A 33 9.61 -1.73 -3.46
C ILE A 33 9.98 -1.72 -4.94
N ALA A 34 9.72 -0.63 -5.66
CA ALA A 34 10.05 -0.51 -7.07
C ALA A 34 11.55 -0.78 -7.30
N ASP A 35 11.84 -1.48 -8.41
CA ASP A 35 13.19 -1.94 -8.74
C ASP A 35 14.19 -0.78 -8.81
N HIS A 36 13.78 0.32 -9.42
CA HIS A 36 14.60 1.52 -9.49
C HIS A 36 14.38 2.42 -8.26
N PRO A 37 15.46 2.83 -7.57
CA PRO A 37 15.36 3.74 -6.42
C PRO A 37 14.61 5.05 -6.70
N LYS A 38 14.75 5.58 -7.93
CA LYS A 38 14.07 6.81 -8.37
C LYS A 38 12.54 6.71 -8.43
N ASP A 39 12.02 5.49 -8.55
CA ASP A 39 10.57 5.22 -8.64
C ASP A 39 9.98 4.96 -7.25
N ARG A 40 10.84 4.79 -6.23
CA ARG A 40 10.42 4.63 -4.83
C ARG A 40 10.11 5.97 -4.19
N TYR A 41 9.46 5.90 -3.03
CA TYR A 41 9.30 7.06 -2.16
C TYR A 41 10.65 7.63 -1.76
N THR A 42 10.74 8.95 -1.78
CA THR A 42 11.97 9.70 -1.45
C THR A 42 12.34 9.50 0.01
N ASN A 43 11.33 9.33 0.87
CA ASN A 43 11.51 9.09 2.30
C ASN A 43 10.29 8.36 2.90
N ALA A 44 10.45 7.88 4.14
CA ALA A 44 9.39 7.18 4.86
C ALA A 44 8.17 8.05 5.14
N THR A 45 8.32 9.37 5.29
CA THR A 45 7.21 10.30 5.54
C THR A 45 6.28 10.40 4.34
N GLU A 46 6.81 10.47 3.12
CA GLU A 46 6.03 10.46 1.87
C GLU A 46 5.22 9.16 1.74
N PHE A 47 5.87 8.02 2.00
CA PHE A 47 5.20 6.71 2.03
C PHE A 47 4.06 6.66 3.06
N LEU A 48 4.32 7.09 4.30
CA LEU A 48 3.33 7.07 5.37
C LEU A 48 2.16 8.02 5.07
N TYR A 49 2.45 9.20 4.51
CA TYR A 49 1.42 10.15 4.10
C TYR A 49 0.46 9.51 3.10
N GLU A 50 0.95 8.95 2.00
CA GLU A 50 0.09 8.29 1.01
C GLU A 50 -0.66 7.10 1.60
N TRP A 51 0.00 6.29 2.43
CA TRP A 51 -0.63 5.16 3.13
C TRP A 51 -1.81 5.59 4.00
N HIS A 52 -1.63 6.65 4.80
CA HIS A 52 -2.69 7.19 5.64
C HIS A 52 -3.84 7.79 4.83
N GLN A 53 -3.53 8.48 3.73
CA GLN A 53 -4.55 9.05 2.85
C GLN A 53 -5.38 7.95 2.19
N ALA A 54 -4.74 6.90 1.66
CA ALA A 54 -5.44 5.75 1.11
C ALA A 54 -6.36 5.07 2.15
N ARG A 55 -5.90 4.94 3.41
CA ARG A 55 -6.74 4.42 4.50
C ARG A 55 -7.91 5.34 4.86
N LYS A 56 -7.73 6.66 4.86
CA LYS A 56 -8.82 7.61 5.11
C LYS A 56 -9.86 7.58 3.99
N THR A 57 -9.43 7.52 2.74
CA THR A 57 -10.33 7.39 1.59
C THR A 57 -11.15 6.11 1.65
N LEU A 58 -10.56 4.98 2.08
CA LEU A 58 -11.32 3.76 2.35
C LEU A 58 -12.40 3.97 3.42
N ASN A 59 -12.03 4.57 4.56
CA ASN A 59 -12.98 4.79 5.65
C ASN A 59 -14.11 5.77 5.28
N ALA A 60 -13.81 6.81 4.48
CA ALA A 60 -14.81 7.74 3.97
C ALA A 60 -15.78 7.09 2.98
N ASN A 61 -15.29 6.16 2.15
CA ASN A 61 -16.11 5.40 1.21
C ASN A 61 -16.95 4.30 1.90
N SER A 62 -16.54 3.84 3.09
CA SER A 62 -17.33 2.91 3.91
C SER A 62 -18.48 3.59 4.64
N GLN A 63 -18.40 4.90 4.94
CA GLN A 63 -19.48 5.66 5.58
C GLN A 63 -20.53 6.22 4.62
N SER A 64 -20.29 6.17 3.30
CA SER A 64 -21.24 6.61 2.27
C SER A 64 -22.13 5.48 1.73
N LYS A 65 -22.09 4.29 2.35
CA LYS A 65 -22.94 3.12 2.04
C LYS A 65 -23.91 2.73 3.17
N GLN A 66 -24.18 3.62 4.13
CA GLN A 66 -25.24 3.43 5.12
C GLN A 66 -26.37 4.44 4.92
#